data_AF-A0A3E0NDL8-F1
#
_entry.id   AF-A0A3E0NDL8-F1
#
_cell.length_a   1.000
_cell.length_b   1.000
_cell.length_c   1.000
_cell.angle_alpha   90.00
_cell.angle_beta   90.00
_cell.angle_gamma   90.00
#
_symmetry.space_group_name_H-M   'P 1'
#
loop_
_entity.id
_entity.type
_entity.pdbx_description
1 polymer ?
#
loop_
_entity_poly.entity_id
_entity_poly.type
_entity_poly.pdbx_seq_one_letter_code
_entity_poly.pdbx_strand_id
1 'polypeptide(L)'
;MINLEDKVAGEELANSIEAAVPRARGLTNLTLGIALAGNSLTLSGRVPELWQKDMAESIVRTFGLVHIQYNIEVAPEHASLQTP
;
A
#
# COMPACT_ATOMS: atom_id res chain seq x y z
N MET A 1 8.54 -19.25 17.87
CA MET A 1 9.31 -20.01 16.87
C MET A 1 8.96 -19.40 15.52
N ILE A 2 9.86 -18.63 14.92
CA ILE A 2 9.60 -18.01 13.61
C ILE A 2 9.83 -19.11 12.57
N ASN A 3 8.77 -19.50 11.85
CA ASN A 3 8.88 -20.49 10.78
C ASN A 3 9.65 -19.87 9.62
N LEU A 4 10.72 -20.53 9.20
CA LEU A 4 11.58 -20.08 8.11
C LEU A 4 10.81 -19.98 6.77
N GLU A 5 9.74 -20.77 6.64
CA GLU A 5 8.81 -20.78 5.51
C GLU A 5 8.02 -19.46 5.38
N ASP A 6 7.60 -18.86 6.50
CA ASP A 6 6.88 -17.57 6.53
C ASP A 6 7.81 -16.42 6.09
N LYS A 7 9.10 -16.52 6.42
CA LYS A 7 10.09 -15.50 6.10
C LYS A 7 10.38 -15.44 4.59
N VAL A 8 10.56 -16.60 3.94
CA VAL A 8 10.79 -16.68 2.49
C VAL A 8 9.54 -16.25 1.71
N ALA A 9 8.36 -16.71 2.13
CA ALA A 9 7.09 -16.30 1.50
C ALA A 9 6.87 -14.78 1.61
N GLY A 10 7.18 -14.19 2.77
CA GLY A 10 7.12 -12.74 2.98
C GLY A 10 8.07 -11.97 2.06
N GLU A 11 9.32 -12.44 1.89
CA GLU A 11 10.30 -11.77 1.03
C GLU A 11 9.93 -11.82 -0.47
N GLU A 12 9.41 -12.95 -0.97
CA GLU A 12 8.94 -13.05 -2.36
C GLU A 12 7.68 -12.21 -2.62
N LEU A 13 6.76 -12.20 -1.65
CA LEU A 13 5.55 -11.40 -1.72
C LEU A 13 5.87 -9.91 -1.67
N ALA A 14 6.83 -9.50 -0.81
CA ALA A 14 7.30 -8.13 -0.72
C ALA A 14 7.88 -7.66 -2.05
N ASN A 15 8.77 -8.45 -2.66
CA ASN A 15 9.33 -8.13 -3.98
C ASN A 15 8.25 -8.03 -5.06
N SER A 16 7.25 -8.91 -5.03
CA SER A 16 6.14 -8.88 -6.00
C SER A 16 5.27 -7.63 -5.84
N ILE A 17 4.96 -7.25 -4.59
CA ILE A 17 4.18 -6.05 -4.27
C ILE A 17 4.98 -4.79 -4.60
N GLU A 18 6.25 -4.72 -4.21
CA GLU A 18 7.13 -3.58 -4.50
C GLU A 18 7.34 -3.40 -6.01
N ALA A 19 7.30 -4.49 -6.79
CA ALA A 19 7.29 -4.42 -8.25
C ALA A 19 5.92 -4.01 -8.83
N ALA A 20 4.81 -4.29 -8.14
CA ALA A 20 3.45 -4.04 -8.63
C ALA A 20 2.95 -2.63 -8.29
N VAL A 21 3.25 -2.10 -7.10
CA VAL A 21 2.79 -0.77 -6.67
C VAL A 21 3.27 0.38 -7.55
N PRO A 22 4.53 0.50 -7.97
CA PRO A 22 4.95 1.57 -8.88
C PRO A 22 4.31 1.45 -10.28
N ARG A 23 3.86 0.24 -10.66
CA ARG A 23 3.11 0.00 -11.91
C ARG A 23 1.66 0.48 -11.84
N ALA A 24 1.11 0.71 -10.64
CA ALA A 24 -0.22 1.26 -10.48
C ALA A 24 -0.21 2.74 -10.89
N ARG A 25 -0.85 3.03 -12.04
CA ARG A 25 -1.03 4.41 -12.53
C ARG A 25 -1.74 5.24 -11.45
N GLY A 26 -1.10 6.31 -11.00
CA GLY A 26 -1.65 7.21 -9.97
C GLY A 26 -0.94 7.16 -8.62
N LEU A 27 -0.12 6.13 -8.37
CA LEU A 27 0.71 6.02 -7.14
C LEU A 27 2.22 6.25 -7.41
N THR A 28 2.64 6.26 -8.67
CA THR A 28 4.06 6.36 -9.09
C THR A 28 4.78 7.64 -8.63
N ASN A 29 4.04 8.73 -8.36
CA ASN A 29 4.60 10.01 -7.93
C ASN A 29 4.29 10.34 -6.46
N LEU A 30 3.79 9.36 -5.70
CA LEU A 30 3.43 9.53 -4.29
C LEU A 30 4.52 8.94 -3.40
N THR A 31 4.79 9.60 -2.27
CA THR A 31 5.64 9.05 -1.22
C THR A 31 4.84 8.02 -0.43
N LEU A 32 4.66 6.84 -1.02
CA LEU A 32 4.07 5.65 -0.40
C LEU A 32 5.20 4.66 -0.10
N GLY A 33 5.50 4.49 1.17
CA GLY A 33 6.30 3.40 1.70
C GLY A 33 5.47 2.15 1.90
N ILE A 34 6.02 1.01 1.51
CA ILE A 34 5.44 -0.31 1.71
C ILE A 34 6.38 -1.06 2.62
N ALA A 35 5.87 -1.62 3.71
CA ALA A 35 6.63 -2.46 4.62
C ALA A 35 5.92 -3.80 4.79
N LEU A 36 6.61 -4.90 4.52
CA LEU A 36 6.07 -6.24 4.68
C LEU A 36 6.80 -6.95 5.83
N ALA A 37 6.04 -7.49 6.78
CA ALA A 37 6.53 -8.18 7.95
C ALA A 37 5.82 -9.52 8.11
N GLY A 38 6.45 -10.60 7.64
CA GLY A 38 5.86 -11.95 7.59
C GLY A 38 4.57 -11.95 6.77
N ASN A 39 3.44 -12.20 7.41
CA ASN A 39 2.11 -12.20 6.78
C ASN A 39 1.33 -10.87 6.90
N SER A 40 2.00 -9.80 7.34
CA SER A 40 1.41 -8.46 7.49
C SER A 40 2.02 -7.45 6.51
N LEU A 41 1.18 -6.71 5.80
CA LEU A 41 1.62 -5.57 4.98
C LEU A 41 1.18 -4.26 5.60
N THR A 42 2.11 -3.32 5.70
CA THR A 42 1.87 -1.95 6.12
C THR A 42 2.11 -1.02 4.94
N LEU A 43 1.05 -0.32 4.50
CA LEU A 43 1.20 0.82 3.60
C LEU A 43 1.26 2.09 4.42
N SER A 44 2.35 2.84 4.28
CA SER A 44 2.54 4.14 4.91
C SER A 44 2.79 5.19 3.86
N GLY A 45 2.18 6.36 3.94
CA GLY A 45 2.52 7.42 3.00
C GLY A 45 1.51 8.54 2.96
N ARG A 46 1.72 9.47 2.04
CA ARG A 46 0.84 10.61 1.84
C ARG A 46 0.27 10.59 0.44
N VAL A 47 -1.05 10.72 0.34
CA VAL A 47 -1.76 10.83 -0.93
C VAL A 47 -2.56 12.13 -0.96
N PRO A 48 -2.62 12.84 -2.10
CA PRO A 48 -3.43 14.05 -2.24
C PRO A 48 -4.92 13.74 -2.28
N GLU A 49 -5.35 12.57 -2.75
CA GLU A 49 -6.77 12.27 -2.95
C GLU A 49 -7.23 10.95 -2.31
N LEU A 50 -8.49 10.93 -1.86
CA LEU A 50 -9.11 9.74 -1.23
C LEU A 50 -9.17 8.53 -2.16
N TRP A 51 -9.38 8.74 -3.46
CA TRP A 51 -9.45 7.64 -4.43
C TRP A 51 -8.10 6.93 -4.62
N GLN A 52 -6.98 7.62 -4.38
CA GLN A 52 -5.65 6.99 -4.41
C GLN A 52 -5.45 6.07 -3.21
N LYS A 53 -5.96 6.47 -2.03
CA LYS A 53 -6.02 5.58 -0.87
C LYS A 53 -6.86 4.35 -1.20
N ASP A 54 -8.08 4.51 -1.69
CA ASP A 54 -8.97 3.39 -2.04
C ASP A 54 -8.36 2.42 -3.09
N MET A 55 -7.70 2.99 -4.10
CA MET A 55 -6.98 2.21 -5.11
C MET A 55 -5.82 1.43 -4.50
N ALA A 56 -5.02 2.06 -3.63
CA ALA A 56 -3.94 1.38 -2.92
C ALA A 56 -4.51 0.21 -2.11
N GLU A 57 -5.59 0.43 -1.33
CA GLU A 57 -6.27 -0.60 -0.54
C GLU A 57 -6.77 -1.78 -1.40
N SER A 58 -7.36 -1.50 -2.57
CA SER A 58 -7.86 -2.53 -3.50
C SER A 58 -6.75 -3.37 -4.12
N ILE A 59 -5.61 -2.74 -4.48
CA ILE A 59 -4.44 -3.45 -5.00
C ILE A 59 -3.95 -4.45 -3.96
N VAL A 60 -3.81 -4.03 -2.69
CA VAL A 60 -3.34 -4.92 -1.63
C VAL A 60 -4.26 -6.10 -1.40
N ARG A 61 -5.58 -5.84 -1.44
CA ARG A 61 -6.61 -6.87 -1.29
C ARG A 61 -6.48 -7.97 -2.32
N THR A 62 -6.00 -7.64 -3.53
CA THR A 62 -5.79 -8.62 -4.61
C THR A 62 -4.69 -9.62 -4.26
N PHE A 63 -3.73 -9.25 -3.40
CA PHE A 63 -2.65 -10.15 -2.97
C PHE A 63 -3.05 -11.12 -1.85
N GLY A 64 -4.28 -11.02 -1.30
CA GLY A 64 -4.80 -12.01 -0.34
C GLY A 64 -4.07 -12.04 1.01
N LEU A 65 -3.47 -10.93 1.42
CA LEU A 65 -2.77 -10.80 2.71
C LEU A 65 -3.73 -10.95 3.89
N VAL A 66 -3.28 -11.67 4.93
CA VAL A 66 -4.09 -11.91 6.15
C VAL A 66 -4.19 -10.66 7.01
N HIS A 67 -3.11 -9.88 7.08
CA HIS A 67 -3.06 -8.64 7.85
C HIS A 67 -2.60 -7.50 6.95
N ILE A 68 -3.43 -6.45 6.88
CA ILE A 68 -3.12 -5.24 6.11
C ILE A 68 -3.33 -4.03 7.03
N GLN A 69 -2.29 -3.23 7.17
CA GLN A 69 -2.27 -2.01 7.96
C GLN A 69 -2.17 -0.81 7.02
N TYR A 70 -3.17 0.07 7.09
CA TYR A 70 -3.24 1.28 6.28
C TYR A 70 -2.86 2.50 7.11
N ASN A 71 -1.65 2.99 6.92
CA ASN A 71 -1.12 4.20 7.52
C ASN A 71 -0.92 5.30 6.45
N ILE A 72 -1.95 5.48 5.62
CA ILE A 72 -1.97 6.45 4.53
C ILE A 72 -2.66 7.73 5.00
N GLU A 73 -1.92 8.83 5.02
CA GLU A 73 -2.44 10.16 5.29
C GLU A 73 -2.97 10.78 3.99
N VAL A 74 -4.24 11.17 3.99
CA VAL A 74 -4.81 11.95 2.88
C VAL A 74 -4.60 13.42 3.20
N ALA A 75 -3.67 14.04 2.49
CA ALA A 75 -3.36 15.47 2.61
C ALA A 75 -3.72 16.14 1.29
N PRO A 76 -4.99 16.53 1.09
CA PRO A 76 -5.41 17.20 -0.12
C PRO A 76 -4.71 18.56 -0.23
N GLU A 77 -3.75 18.66 -1.13
CA GLU A 77 -3.09 19.93 -1.47
C GLU A 77 -4.07 20.94 -2.10
N HIS A 78 -5.25 20.47 -2.52
CA HIS A 78 -6.34 21.26 -3.09
C HIS A 78 -7.69 21.09 -2.35
N ALA A 79 -7.71 21.00 -1.01
CA ALA A 79 -8.97 21.12 -0.25
C ALA A 79 -9.51 22.56 -0.22
N SER A 80 -9.73 23.13 -1.39
CA SER A 80 -10.51 24.35 -1.62
C SER A 80 -11.15 24.21 -2.99
N LEU A 81 -12.48 24.19 -3.01
CA LEU A 81 -13.37 24.11 -4.18
C LEU A 81 -13.69 22.68 -4.67
N GLN A 82 -14.72 22.10 -4.07
CA GLN A 82 -15.92 21.68 -4.82
C GLN A 82 -17.03 21.30 -3.84
N THR A 83 -18.03 22.18 -3.74
CA THR A 83 -19.37 21.92 -3.20
C THR A 83 -20.32 22.02 -4.41
N PRO A 84 -21.40 21.22 -4.46
CA PRO A 84 -22.11 20.81 -5.69
C PRO A 84 -22.85 21.93 -6.43
#